data_AF-A0A0Q4J515-F1
#
_entry.id   AF-A0A0Q4J515-F1
#
_cell.length_a   1.000
_cell.length_b   1.000
_cell.length_c   1.000
_cell.angle_alpha   90.00
_cell.angle_beta   90.00
_cell.angle_gamma   90.00
#
_symmetry.space_group_name_H-M   'P 1'
#
loop_
_entity.id
_entity.type
_entity.pdbx_description
1 polymer ?
#
loop_
_entity_poly.entity_id
_entity_poly.type
_entity_poly.pdbx_seq_one_letter_code
_entity_poly.pdbx_strand_id
1 'polypeptide(L)'
;MRFTYALGRHRRVALAARIAAPLKGRGREIALGVEWQPLRLPIHLVAEQRFVLDGGRGGPTVGVIAGYGPSDIAPGIRIEAYGQGGAILREGLEGFIDASARVTHPLGTIGKARVDIGIGAWGSAQRAAARFDVGPSVVATLPIARKSLRLTLDWRERVAGNARPGSGPALSIGSDF
;
A
#
# COMPACT_ATOMS: atom_id res chain seq x y z
N MET A 1 -4.95 5.99 -6.20
CA MET A 1 -3.97 7.08 -5.96
C MET A 1 -4.13 7.62 -4.55
N ARG A 2 -3.03 7.95 -3.87
CA ARG A 2 -3.03 8.54 -2.52
C ARG A 2 -2.13 9.77 -2.54
N PHE A 3 -2.62 10.84 -1.92
CA PHE A 3 -1.93 12.10 -1.76
C PHE A 3 -1.84 12.40 -0.27
N THR A 4 -0.65 12.77 0.20
CA THR A 4 -0.42 13.15 1.58
C THR A 4 0.30 14.49 1.63
N TYR A 5 -0.19 15.40 2.46
CA TYR A 5 0.37 16.72 2.67
C TYR A 5 0.72 16.91 4.15
N ALA A 6 2.01 16.86 4.45
CA ALA A 6 2.50 16.99 5.82
C ALA A 6 2.34 18.43 6.33
N LEU A 7 1.71 18.57 7.49
CA LEU A 7 1.45 19.80 8.21
C LEU A 7 2.45 20.01 9.36
N GLY A 8 2.76 21.28 9.62
CA GLY A 8 3.55 21.72 10.76
C GLY A 8 5.06 21.48 10.62
N ARG A 9 5.84 22.14 11.49
CA ARG A 9 7.32 22.08 11.47
C ARG A 9 7.89 20.68 11.70
N HIS A 10 7.20 19.84 12.47
CA HIS A 10 7.64 18.48 12.78
C HIS A 10 7.10 17.41 11.81
N ARG A 11 6.24 17.80 10.83
CA ARG A 11 5.66 16.91 9.80
C ARG A 11 5.03 15.62 10.35
N ARG A 12 4.53 15.64 11.59
CA ARG A 12 3.90 14.49 12.27
C ARG A 12 2.42 14.35 12.00
N VAL A 13 1.78 15.39 11.46
CA VAL A 13 0.39 15.36 11.05
C VAL A 13 0.37 15.58 9.54
N ALA A 14 -0.47 14.85 8.81
CA ALA A 14 -0.65 15.05 7.38
C ALA A 14 -2.13 15.01 7.01
N LEU A 15 -2.53 15.80 6.02
CA LEU A 15 -3.80 15.63 5.34
C LEU A 15 -3.65 14.56 4.28
N ALA A 16 -4.60 13.64 4.20
CA ALA A 16 -4.59 12.55 3.26
C ALA A 16 -5.84 12.58 2.38
N ALA A 17 -5.64 12.36 1.09
CA ALA A 17 -6.69 12.15 0.13
C ALA A 17 -6.40 10.88 -0.67
N ARG A 18 -7.36 9.98 -0.77
CA ARG A 18 -7.26 8.75 -1.56
C ARG A 18 -8.38 8.69 -2.57
N ILE A 19 -8.04 8.30 -3.79
CA ILE A 19 -9.00 8.01 -4.85
C ILE A 19 -8.74 6.58 -5.31
N ALA A 20 -9.75 5.74 -5.25
CA ALA A 20 -9.71 4.36 -5.72
C ALA A 20 -10.82 4.15 -6.75
N ALA A 21 -10.48 3.47 -7.84
CA ALA A 21 -11.43 3.14 -8.90
C ALA A 21 -11.09 1.76 -9.47
N PRO A 22 -12.05 0.83 -9.59
CA PRO A 22 -11.82 -0.43 -10.27
C PRO A 22 -11.70 -0.21 -11.79
N LEU A 23 -10.91 -1.05 -12.46
CA LEU A 23 -10.78 -1.03 -13.92
C LEU A 23 -12.09 -1.40 -14.64
N LYS A 24 -12.93 -2.21 -13.99
CA LYS A 24 -14.27 -2.61 -14.48
C LYS A 24 -15.20 -2.83 -13.29
N GLY A 25 -16.46 -2.41 -13.44
CA GLY A 25 -17.49 -2.57 -12.41
C GLY A 25 -17.65 -1.36 -11.48
N ARG A 26 -18.36 -1.56 -10.36
CA ARG A 26 -18.64 -0.53 -9.35
C ARG A 26 -17.63 -0.60 -8.22
N GLY A 27 -17.36 0.52 -7.57
CA GLY A 27 -16.47 0.59 -6.41
C GLY A 27 -15.54 1.80 -6.40
N ARG A 28 -15.87 2.86 -7.16
CA ARG A 28 -15.15 4.12 -7.03
C ARG A 28 -15.37 4.71 -5.66
N GLU A 29 -14.29 5.13 -5.04
CA GLU A 29 -14.29 5.63 -3.68
C GLU A 29 -13.27 6.76 -3.54
N ILE A 30 -13.65 7.78 -2.78
CA ILE A 30 -12.78 8.86 -2.32
C ILE A 30 -12.66 8.73 -0.81
N ALA A 31 -11.46 8.88 -0.27
CA ALA A 31 -11.24 9.02 1.17
C ALA A 31 -10.55 10.35 1.45
N LEU A 32 -11.00 11.06 2.48
CA LEU A 32 -10.37 12.28 2.98
C LEU A 32 -10.12 12.11 4.46
N GLY A 33 -8.91 12.38 4.92
CA GLY A 33 -8.55 12.09 6.29
C GLY A 33 -7.31 12.82 6.79
N VAL A 34 -6.97 12.49 8.03
CA VAL A 34 -5.78 12.95 8.73
C VAL A 34 -4.95 11.74 9.12
N GLU A 35 -3.65 11.85 8.91
CA GLU A 35 -2.65 10.91 9.36
C GLU A 35 -1.83 11.55 10.47
N TRP A 36 -1.60 10.82 11.55
CA TRP A 36 -0.81 11.28 12.67
C TRP A 36 0.25 10.25 13.03
N GLN A 37 1.50 10.68 13.08
CA GLN A 37 2.66 9.90 13.50
C GLN A 37 3.06 10.33 14.93
N PRO A 38 2.54 9.68 15.99
CA PRO A 38 2.75 10.10 17.37
C PRO A 38 4.21 9.95 17.82
N LEU A 39 4.85 8.86 17.39
CA LEU A 39 6.19 8.44 17.79
C LEU A 39 7.17 8.63 16.63
N ARG A 40 8.47 8.50 16.90
CA ARG A 40 9.51 8.48 15.85
C ARG A 40 9.51 7.17 15.03
N LEU A 41 8.74 6.18 15.48
CA LEU A 41 8.53 4.92 14.77
C LEU A 41 7.68 5.18 13.51
N PRO A 42 7.85 4.39 12.43
CA PRO A 42 7.10 4.52 11.17
C PRO A 42 5.66 3.97 11.32
N ILE A 43 4.93 4.47 12.32
CA ILE A 43 3.56 4.08 12.67
C ILE A 43 2.68 5.32 12.57
N HIS A 44 1.66 5.24 11.71
CA HIS A 44 0.73 6.32 11.41
C HIS A 44 -0.67 5.90 11.84
N LEU A 45 -1.28 6.69 12.71
CA LEU A 45 -2.70 6.61 13.03
C LEU A 45 -3.48 7.35 11.94
N VAL A 46 -4.53 6.74 11.42
CA VAL A 46 -5.32 7.29 10.33
C VAL A 46 -6.76 7.44 10.77
N ALA A 47 -7.33 8.61 10.54
CA ALA A 47 -8.76 8.85 10.64
C ALA A 47 -9.23 9.45 9.31
N GLU A 48 -10.05 8.71 8.56
CA GLU A 48 -10.52 9.12 7.23
C GLU A 48 -12.02 8.93 7.08
N GLN A 49 -12.66 9.86 6.37
CA GLN A 49 -14.02 9.71 5.89
C GLN A 49 -13.96 9.16 4.47
N ARG A 50 -14.55 7.98 4.27
CA ARG A 50 -14.67 7.33 2.96
C ARG A 50 -16.02 7.65 2.33
N PHE A 51 -16.02 7.97 1.04
CA PHE A 51 -17.16 8.34 0.21
C PHE A 51 -17.21 7.41 -1.00
N VAL A 52 -18.26 6.62 -1.13
CA VAL A 52 -18.47 5.73 -2.29
C VAL A 52 -19.20 6.50 -3.38
N LEU A 53 -18.62 6.57 -4.58
CA LEU A 53 -19.15 7.36 -5.70
C LEU A 53 -20.12 6.59 -6.60
N ASP A 54 -20.00 5.26 -6.64
CA ASP A 54 -20.81 4.41 -7.52
C ASP A 54 -21.88 3.61 -6.75
N GLY A 55 -22.50 4.21 -5.73
CA GLY A 55 -23.54 3.56 -4.91
C GLY A 55 -23.00 2.60 -3.85
N GLY A 56 -23.64 2.61 -2.69
CA GLY A 56 -23.14 2.04 -1.43
C GLY A 56 -22.98 3.14 -0.38
N ARG A 57 -22.66 2.75 0.86
CA ARG A 57 -22.43 3.71 1.95
C ARG A 57 -20.94 3.94 2.19
N GLY A 58 -20.57 5.21 2.19
CA GLY A 58 -19.34 5.67 2.80
C GLY A 58 -19.39 5.54 4.33
N GLY A 59 -18.30 5.90 5.00
CA GLY A 59 -18.23 5.80 6.44
C GLY A 59 -16.93 6.34 7.03
N PRO A 60 -16.96 6.81 8.29
CA PRO A 60 -15.74 7.14 9.00
C PRO A 60 -14.94 5.85 9.25
N THR A 61 -13.63 5.98 9.11
CA THR A 61 -12.67 4.90 9.21
C THR A 61 -11.57 5.34 10.15
N VAL A 62 -11.19 4.46 11.07
CA VAL A 62 -10.02 4.64 11.91
C VAL A 62 -9.11 3.44 11.76
N GLY A 63 -7.81 3.66 11.79
CA GLY A 63 -6.85 2.58 11.62
C GLY A 63 -5.43 3.00 11.92
N VAL A 64 -4.55 2.03 11.70
CA VAL A 64 -3.11 2.14 11.88
C VAL A 64 -2.44 1.66 10.62
N ILE A 65 -1.39 2.37 10.22
CA ILE A 65 -0.51 2.00 9.12
C ILE A 65 0.90 1.93 9.68
N ALA A 66 1.61 0.85 9.37
CA ALA A 66 3.00 0.68 9.72
C ALA A 66 3.78 0.19 8.50
N GLY A 67 5.03 0.61 8.39
CA GLY A 67 5.93 0.18 7.33
C GLY A 67 7.34 -0.02 7.85
N TYR A 68 8.08 -0.89 7.17
CA TYR A 68 9.49 -1.11 7.40
C TYR A 68 10.22 -1.26 6.07
N GLY A 69 11.40 -0.67 5.98
CA GLY A 69 12.21 -0.71 4.77
C GLY A 69 11.80 0.30 3.68
N PRO A 70 12.44 0.23 2.50
CA PRO A 70 13.46 -0.75 2.12
C PRO A 70 14.71 -0.70 3.02
N SER A 71 15.18 -1.84 3.52
CA SER A 71 16.38 -1.91 4.35
C SER A 71 17.17 -3.18 4.07
N ASP A 72 18.50 -3.07 4.08
CA ASP A 72 19.40 -4.22 3.92
C ASP A 72 19.39 -5.05 5.22
N ILE A 73 19.09 -6.35 5.10
CA ILE A 73 19.14 -7.31 6.22
C ILE A 73 20.32 -8.26 6.13
N ALA A 74 20.89 -8.40 4.93
CA ALA A 74 22.13 -9.12 4.66
C ALA A 74 22.76 -8.53 3.39
N PRO A 75 24.04 -8.82 3.08
CA PRO A 75 24.67 -8.38 1.85
C PRO A 75 23.84 -8.78 0.62
N GLY A 76 23.34 -7.78 -0.11
CA GLY A 76 22.48 -8.00 -1.27
C GLY A 76 21.06 -8.48 -0.94
N ILE A 77 20.59 -8.47 0.31
CA ILE A 77 19.21 -8.84 0.62
C ILE A 77 18.52 -7.65 1.29
N ARG A 78 17.49 -7.14 0.62
CA ARG A 78 16.63 -6.07 1.12
C ARG A 78 15.26 -6.59 1.49
N ILE A 79 14.71 -6.06 2.58
CA ILE A 79 13.34 -6.31 3.00
C ILE A 79 12.54 -5.02 2.96
N GLU A 80 11.28 -5.15 2.56
CA GLU A 80 10.26 -4.12 2.68
C GLU A 80 8.98 -4.79 3.18
N ALA A 81 8.38 -4.21 4.21
CA ALA A 81 7.13 -4.67 4.78
C ALA A 81 6.19 -3.50 5.02
N TYR A 82 4.91 -3.74 4.83
CA TYR A 82 3.84 -2.77 5.01
C TYR A 82 2.65 -3.47 5.63
N GLY A 83 1.95 -2.79 6.52
CA GLY A 83 0.71 -3.25 7.10
C GLY A 83 -0.22 -2.09 7.37
N GLN A 84 -1.50 -2.30 7.12
CA GLN A 84 -2.58 -1.43 7.53
C GLN A 84 -3.72 -2.24 8.11
N GLY A 85 -4.36 -1.72 9.15
CA GLY A 85 -5.52 -2.34 9.74
C GLY A 85 -6.39 -1.30 10.41
N GLY A 86 -7.69 -1.56 10.46
CA GLY A 86 -8.63 -0.60 11.01
C GLY A 86 -10.06 -1.10 10.96
N ALA A 87 -10.97 -0.19 11.24
CA ALA A 87 -12.39 -0.43 11.16
C ALA A 87 -13.09 0.75 10.49
N ILE A 88 -14.10 0.42 9.69
CA ILE A 88 -14.99 1.38 9.04
C ILE A 88 -16.40 1.22 9.60
N LEU A 89 -17.06 2.34 9.89
CA LEU A 89 -18.44 2.36 10.33
C LEU A 89 -19.36 2.64 9.12
N ARG A 90 -20.14 1.64 8.69
CA ARG A 90 -21.15 1.77 7.63
C ARG A 90 -22.54 1.41 8.14
N GLU A 91 -22.99 0.19 7.89
CA GLU A 91 -24.20 -0.41 8.47
C GLU A 91 -23.89 -1.17 9.77
N GLY A 92 -22.61 -1.37 10.04
CA GLY A 92 -22.03 -1.89 11.27
C GLY A 92 -20.54 -1.57 11.29
N LEU A 93 -19.87 -1.97 12.37
CA LEU A 93 -18.41 -1.89 12.46
C LEU A 93 -17.80 -3.03 11.63
N GLU A 94 -17.08 -2.68 10.57
CA GLU A 94 -16.39 -3.65 9.71
C GLU A 94 -14.89 -3.49 9.84
N GLY A 95 -14.22 -4.54 10.35
CA GLY A 95 -12.77 -4.58 10.40
C GLY A 95 -12.15 -4.89 9.05
N PHE A 96 -10.96 -4.34 8.80
CA PHE A 96 -10.12 -4.70 7.67
C PHE A 96 -8.66 -4.76 8.09
N ILE A 97 -7.90 -5.60 7.40
CA ILE A 97 -6.45 -5.69 7.49
C ILE A 97 -5.89 -5.96 6.10
N ASP A 98 -4.74 -5.36 5.81
CA ASP A 98 -4.01 -5.52 4.56
C ASP A 98 -2.52 -5.38 4.86
N ALA A 99 -1.73 -6.36 4.45
CA ALA A 99 -0.31 -6.45 4.74
C ALA A 99 0.43 -6.98 3.52
N SER A 100 1.64 -6.49 3.33
CA SER A 100 2.57 -6.99 2.34
C SER A 100 3.98 -7.06 2.91
N ALA A 101 4.74 -8.04 2.45
CA ALA A 101 6.15 -8.15 2.73
C ALA A 101 6.86 -8.64 1.48
N ARG A 102 8.05 -8.13 1.22
CA ARG A 102 8.90 -8.57 0.12
C ARG A 102 10.35 -8.62 0.54
N VAL A 103 11.05 -9.59 -0.04
CA VAL A 103 12.49 -9.74 0.08
C VAL A 103 13.06 -9.71 -1.34
N THR A 104 14.01 -8.82 -1.57
CA THR A 104 14.57 -8.54 -2.90
C THR A 104 16.09 -8.54 -2.89
N HIS A 105 16.69 -8.99 -3.98
CA HIS A 105 18.10 -8.93 -4.29
C HIS A 105 18.37 -7.90 -5.39
N PRO A 106 19.33 -6.98 -5.25
CA PRO A 106 19.72 -6.07 -6.32
C PRO A 106 20.34 -6.86 -7.47
N LEU A 107 19.81 -6.70 -8.68
CA LEU A 107 20.43 -7.23 -9.90
C LEU A 107 21.45 -6.28 -10.49
N GLY A 108 21.36 -4.99 -10.16
CA GLY A 108 22.25 -3.94 -10.63
C GLY A 108 21.50 -2.79 -11.28
N THR A 109 22.15 -2.11 -12.22
CA THR A 109 21.60 -0.94 -12.90
C THR A 109 21.44 -1.19 -14.39
N ILE A 110 20.23 -0.95 -14.92
CA ILE A 110 19.96 -0.92 -16.36
C ILE A 110 19.81 0.55 -16.76
N GLY A 111 20.82 1.09 -17.44
CA GLY A 111 20.92 2.53 -17.69
C GLY A 111 20.98 3.32 -16.38
N LYS A 112 19.96 4.13 -16.11
CA LYS A 112 19.83 4.88 -14.84
C LYS A 112 18.96 4.17 -13.78
N ALA A 113 18.24 3.11 -14.16
CA ALA A 113 17.31 2.43 -13.26
C ALA A 113 18.04 1.37 -12.43
N ARG A 114 17.86 1.38 -11.11
CA ARG A 114 18.26 0.27 -10.23
C ARG A 114 17.18 -0.78 -10.28
N VAL A 115 17.56 -2.04 -10.51
CA VAL A 115 16.62 -3.15 -10.66
C VAL A 115 16.89 -4.20 -9.60
N ASP A 116 15.82 -4.61 -8.93
CA ASP A 116 15.82 -5.62 -7.89
C ASP A 116 14.81 -6.71 -8.24
N ILE A 117 15.14 -7.95 -7.91
CA ILE A 117 14.24 -9.09 -8.08
C ILE A 117 14.06 -9.81 -6.75
N GLY A 118 12.90 -10.39 -6.54
CA GLY A 118 12.67 -11.16 -5.33
C GLY A 118 11.32 -11.81 -5.27
N ILE A 119 10.87 -12.06 -4.05
CA ILE A 119 9.57 -12.65 -3.76
C ILE A 119 8.81 -11.78 -2.78
N GLY A 120 7.49 -11.77 -2.90
CA GLY A 120 6.59 -11.09 -2.01
C GLY A 120 5.48 -11.99 -1.51
N ALA A 121 4.88 -11.56 -0.41
CA ALA A 121 3.65 -12.10 0.15
C ALA A 121 2.70 -10.93 0.43
N TRP A 122 1.40 -11.14 0.19
CA TRP A 122 0.35 -10.16 0.38
C TRP A 122 -0.84 -10.83 1.05
N GLY A 123 -1.30 -10.29 2.16
CA GLY A 123 -2.44 -10.78 2.91
C GLY A 123 -3.45 -9.67 3.14
N SER A 124 -4.71 -9.90 2.80
CA SER A 124 -5.79 -8.96 3.10
C SER A 124 -7.01 -9.72 3.62
N ALA A 125 -7.72 -9.12 4.57
CA ALA A 125 -8.98 -9.63 5.06
C ALA A 125 -9.93 -8.48 5.39
N GLN A 126 -11.17 -8.65 4.98
CA GLN A 126 -12.31 -7.79 5.27
C GLN A 126 -13.53 -8.68 5.54
N ARG A 127 -14.61 -8.11 6.10
CA ARG A 127 -15.80 -8.81 6.64
C ARG A 127 -16.23 -10.10 5.93
N ALA A 128 -16.22 -10.13 4.59
CA ALA A 128 -16.68 -11.28 3.80
C ALA A 128 -15.63 -11.83 2.82
N ALA A 129 -14.41 -11.30 2.82
CA ALA A 129 -13.40 -11.68 1.84
C ALA A 129 -12.00 -11.62 2.45
N ALA A 130 -11.29 -12.73 2.35
CA ALA A 130 -9.87 -12.80 2.65
C ALA A 130 -9.11 -13.29 1.43
N ARG A 131 -7.84 -12.89 1.34
CA ARG A 131 -6.94 -13.29 0.26
C ARG A 131 -5.51 -13.27 0.74
N PHE A 132 -4.79 -14.34 0.44
CA PHE A 132 -3.35 -14.45 0.63
C PHE A 132 -2.69 -14.84 -0.69
N ASP A 133 -1.74 -14.02 -1.13
CA ASP A 133 -0.97 -14.23 -2.34
C ASP A 133 0.51 -14.32 -2.03
N VAL A 134 1.24 -15.06 -2.85
CA VAL A 134 2.70 -15.06 -2.90
C VAL A 134 3.17 -15.01 -4.34
N GLY A 135 4.40 -14.59 -4.58
CA GLY A 135 4.98 -14.70 -5.92
C GLY A 135 6.15 -13.78 -6.17
N PRO A 136 6.72 -13.84 -7.39
CA PRO A 136 7.88 -13.05 -7.75
C PRO A 136 7.55 -11.56 -7.85
N SER A 137 8.55 -10.74 -7.58
CA SER A 137 8.50 -9.28 -7.57
C SER A 137 9.72 -8.72 -8.29
N VAL A 138 9.51 -7.73 -9.15
CA VAL A 138 10.57 -6.93 -9.76
C VAL A 138 10.34 -5.48 -9.37
N VAL A 139 11.37 -4.84 -8.82
CA VAL A 139 11.34 -3.44 -8.43
C VAL A 139 12.35 -2.68 -9.28
N ALA A 140 11.90 -1.64 -9.98
CA ALA A 140 12.76 -0.73 -10.71
C ALA A 140 12.66 0.67 -10.10
N THR A 141 13.79 1.25 -9.71
CA THR A 141 13.87 2.62 -9.18
C THR A 141 14.63 3.49 -10.17
N LEU A 142 13.92 4.44 -10.79
CA LEU A 142 14.46 5.36 -11.78
C LEU A 142 14.62 6.76 -11.16
N PRO A 143 15.83 7.33 -11.13
CA PRO A 143 16.01 8.73 -10.79
C PRO A 143 15.54 9.62 -11.95
N ILE A 144 14.53 10.46 -11.68
CA ILE A 144 14.01 11.46 -12.62
C ILE A 144 14.27 12.85 -12.04
N ALA A 145 15.29 13.52 -12.56
CA ALA A 145 15.77 14.82 -12.07
C ALA A 145 16.08 14.79 -10.56
N ARG A 146 15.31 15.51 -9.73
CA ARG A 146 15.46 15.55 -8.26
C ARG A 146 14.55 14.56 -7.52
N LYS A 147 13.89 13.65 -8.24
CA LYS A 147 12.90 12.70 -7.71
C LYS A 147 13.25 11.27 -8.07
N SER A 148 12.67 10.32 -7.35
CA SER A 148 12.74 8.90 -7.63
C SER A 148 11.36 8.36 -8.00
N LEU A 149 11.28 7.74 -9.18
CA LEU A 149 10.12 6.98 -9.62
C LEU A 149 10.38 5.50 -9.32
N ARG A 150 9.50 4.89 -8.55
CA ARG A 150 9.53 3.47 -8.23
C ARG A 150 8.43 2.74 -8.98
N LEU A 151 8.83 1.76 -9.77
CA LEU A 151 7.95 0.83 -10.46
C LEU A 151 8.09 -0.53 -9.80
N THR A 152 6.98 -1.21 -9.55
CA THR A 152 6.98 -2.54 -8.95
C THR A 152 6.02 -3.42 -9.71
N LEU A 153 6.54 -4.50 -10.29
CA LEU A 153 5.78 -5.50 -11.00
C LEU A 153 5.79 -6.78 -10.18
N ASP A 154 4.61 -7.19 -9.74
CA ASP A 154 4.41 -8.38 -8.91
C ASP A 154 3.57 -9.40 -9.67
N TRP A 155 3.93 -10.67 -9.61
CA TRP A 155 2.98 -11.75 -9.89
C TRP A 155 2.35 -12.19 -8.57
N ARG A 156 1.04 -12.01 -8.43
CA ARG A 156 0.31 -12.40 -7.21
C ARG A 156 -0.39 -13.72 -7.45
N GLU A 157 0.25 -14.82 -7.05
CA GLU A 157 -0.35 -16.15 -7.06
C GLU A 157 -1.18 -16.35 -5.80
N ARG A 158 -2.49 -16.55 -5.96
CA ARG A 158 -3.39 -16.70 -4.82
C ARG A 158 -3.29 -18.11 -4.25
N VAL A 159 -2.79 -18.20 -3.03
CA VAL A 159 -2.63 -19.48 -2.31
C VAL A 159 -3.81 -19.74 -1.37
N ALA A 160 -4.43 -18.70 -0.82
CA ALA A 160 -5.59 -18.85 0.07
C ALA A 160 -6.62 -17.72 -0.09
N GLY A 161 -7.86 -18.04 0.30
CA GLY A 161 -8.98 -17.12 0.28
C GLY A 161 -9.70 -17.04 -1.07
N ASN A 162 -10.78 -16.27 -1.10
CA ASN A 162 -11.75 -16.24 -2.18
C ASN A 162 -11.96 -14.84 -2.78
N ALA A 163 -11.23 -13.82 -2.30
CA ALA A 163 -11.37 -12.47 -2.84
C ALA A 163 -10.94 -12.41 -4.31
N ARG A 164 -11.77 -11.76 -5.14
CA ARG A 164 -11.47 -11.48 -6.56
C ARG A 164 -10.57 -10.25 -6.70
N PRO A 165 -9.78 -10.11 -7.78
CA PRO A 165 -9.63 -11.02 -8.94
C PRO A 165 -8.82 -12.30 -8.62
N GLY A 166 -8.61 -13.18 -9.59
CA GLY A 166 -7.74 -14.37 -9.42
C GLY A 166 -6.25 -14.02 -9.35
N SER A 167 -5.40 -15.03 -9.56
CA SER A 167 -3.95 -14.85 -9.71
C SER A 167 -3.64 -14.00 -10.95
N GLY A 168 -2.58 -13.19 -10.89
CA GLY A 168 -2.18 -12.38 -12.04
C GLY A 168 -1.17 -11.27 -11.71
N PRO A 169 -0.78 -10.48 -12.73
CA PRO A 169 0.18 -9.42 -12.57
C PRO A 169 -0.43 -8.19 -11.88
N ALA A 170 0.36 -7.52 -11.05
CA ALA A 170 0.04 -6.26 -10.42
C ALA A 170 1.19 -5.27 -10.66
N LEU A 171 0.87 -4.10 -11.22
CA LEU A 171 1.82 -3.01 -11.41
C LEU A 171 1.52 -1.88 -10.43
N SER A 172 2.53 -1.51 -9.64
CA SER A 172 2.49 -0.38 -8.72
C SER A 172 3.47 0.70 -9.16
N ILE A 173 3.04 1.95 -9.07
CA ILE A 173 3.84 3.13 -9.41
C ILE A 173 3.82 4.06 -8.21
N GLY A 174 4.99 4.40 -7.69
CA GLY A 174 5.19 5.36 -6.60
C GLY A 174 6.22 6.41 -6.98
N SER A 175 6.07 7.62 -6.47
CA SER A 175 7.07 8.70 -6.62
C SER A 175 7.18 9.42 -5.28
N ASP A 176 8.40 9.80 -4.91
CA ASP A 176 8.61 10.83 -3.90
C ASP A 176 8.38 12.23 -4.52
N PHE A 177 7.92 13.19 -3.71
CA PHE A 177 7.70 14.58 -4.13
C PHE A 177 8.00 15.57 -3.01
#